data_AF-A0AAD4QZI0-F1
#
_entry.id   AF-A0AAD4QZI0-F1
#
_cell.length_a   1.000
_cell.length_b   1.000
_cell.length_c   1.000
_cell.angle_alpha   90.00
_cell.angle_beta   90.00
_cell.angle_gamma   90.00
#
_symmetry.space_group_name_H-M   'P 1'
#
loop_
_entity.id
_entity.type
_entity.pdbx_description
1 polymer ?
#
loop_
_entity_poly.entity_id
_entity_poly.type
_entity_poly.pdbx_seq_one_letter_code
_entity_poly.pdbx_strand_id
1 'polypeptide(L)'
;MLQVYEAIPFDNWTQGVAVSYDSEEVLHQKQLDVVVVPFSHCDPGWLFTFEEYYKHKTEDILNNAKEFLGSHNEMRFVWSEMSFLEL
;
A
#
# COMPACT_ATOMS: atom_id res chain seq x y z
N MET A 1 18.70 -6.64 -16.04
CA MET A 1 17.58 -7.58 -16.04
C MET A 1 17.72 -8.72 -17.04
N LEU A 2 18.31 -8.51 -18.23
CA LEU A 2 18.43 -9.57 -19.25
C LEU A 2 19.16 -10.84 -18.75
N GLN A 3 20.33 -10.69 -18.12
CA GLN A 3 21.07 -11.82 -17.54
C GLN A 3 20.31 -12.55 -16.42
N VAL A 4 19.44 -11.85 -15.69
CA VAL A 4 18.58 -12.43 -14.65
C VAL A 4 17.47 -13.27 -15.30
N TYR A 5 16.88 -12.77 -16.39
CA TYR A 5 15.90 -13.50 -17.18
C TYR A 5 16.50 -14.77 -17.81
N GLU A 6 17.74 -14.71 -18.30
CA GLU A 6 18.43 -15.89 -18.85
C GLU A 6 18.74 -16.95 -17.78
N ALA A 7 18.87 -16.54 -16.52
CA ALA A 7 19.28 -17.40 -15.41
C ALA A 7 18.12 -17.94 -14.56
N ILE A 8 16.97 -17.25 -14.50
CA ILE A 8 15.83 -17.67 -13.69
C ILE A 8 15.08 -18.82 -14.41
N PRO A 9 14.78 -19.93 -13.71
CA PRO A 9 14.11 -21.09 -14.30
C PRO A 9 12.61 -20.89 -14.59
N PHE A 10 11.98 -19.85 -14.04
CA PHE A 10 10.54 -19.52 -14.19
C PHE A 10 9.57 -20.66 -13.79
N ASP A 11 9.93 -21.46 -12.79
CA ASP A 11 9.06 -22.51 -12.27
C ASP A 11 7.76 -21.93 -11.68
N ASN A 12 6.65 -22.66 -11.83
CA ASN A 12 5.34 -22.30 -11.28
C ASN A 12 5.31 -22.56 -9.76
N TRP A 13 5.74 -21.58 -8.99
CA TRP A 13 5.63 -21.59 -7.54
C TRP A 13 4.68 -20.48 -7.08
N THR A 14 3.99 -20.70 -5.97
CA THR A 14 3.18 -19.70 -5.27
C THR A 14 4.09 -18.64 -4.65
N GLN A 15 4.76 -17.86 -5.51
CA GLN A 15 5.39 -16.56 -5.29
C GLN A 15 6.35 -16.40 -4.09
N GLY A 16 6.85 -17.46 -3.47
CA GLY A 16 7.82 -17.36 -2.38
C GLY A 16 8.23 -18.67 -1.74
N VAL A 17 8.96 -18.54 -0.63
CA VAL A 17 9.43 -19.63 0.23
C VAL A 17 9.01 -19.34 1.68
N ALA A 18 9.00 -20.36 2.54
CA ALA A 18 8.77 -20.17 3.96
C ALA A 18 9.91 -19.35 4.57
N VAL A 19 9.58 -18.21 5.20
CA VAL A 19 10.54 -17.33 5.88
C VAL A 19 10.60 -17.71 7.35
N SER A 20 11.81 -17.88 7.89
CA SER A 20 12.07 -18.15 9.32
C SER A 20 13.15 -17.22 9.84
N TYR A 21 13.06 -16.85 11.12
CA TYR A 21 14.08 -16.08 11.83
C TYR A 21 14.23 -16.61 13.26
N ASP A 22 15.41 -16.44 13.84
CA ASP A 22 15.67 -16.82 15.23
C ASP A 22 15.22 -15.68 16.16
N SER A 23 14.29 -16.00 17.06
CA SER A 23 13.71 -15.01 17.99
C SER A 23 14.72 -14.54 19.03
N GLU A 24 15.63 -15.41 19.48
CA GLU A 24 16.69 -15.05 20.42
C GLU A 24 17.74 -14.19 19.73
N GLU A 25 18.12 -14.51 18.49
CA GLU A 25 19.07 -13.70 17.73
C GLU A 25 18.55 -12.28 17.52
N VAL A 26 17.29 -12.13 17.13
CA VAL A 26 16.66 -10.82 16.88
C VAL A 26 16.67 -9.92 18.11
N LEU A 27 16.54 -10.48 19.33
CA LEU A 27 16.59 -9.70 20.57
C LEU A 27 17.95 -9.05 20.82
N HIS A 28 19.03 -9.60 20.26
CA HIS A 28 20.39 -9.09 20.41
C HIS A 28 20.82 -8.18 19.24
N GLN A 29 19.98 -8.01 18.22
CA GLN A 29 20.23 -7.15 17.08
C GLN A 29 19.72 -5.72 17.34
N LYS A 30 20.08 -4.79 16.43
CA LYS A 30 19.51 -3.44 16.44
C LYS A 30 17.99 -3.52 16.26
N GLN A 31 17.26 -2.72 17.03
CA GLN A 31 15.81 -2.61 16.90
C GLN A 31 15.39 -2.28 15.45
N LEU A 32 14.40 -3.02 14.94
CA LEU A 32 13.79 -2.75 13.65
C LEU A 32 12.82 -1.58 13.77
N ASP A 33 13.09 -0.53 13.01
CA ASP A 33 12.17 0.60 12.87
C ASP A 33 11.04 0.20 11.91
N VAL A 34 9.83 0.02 12.44
CA VAL A 34 8.65 -0.36 11.66
C VAL A 34 7.82 0.88 11.37
N VAL A 35 7.73 1.25 10.10
CA VAL A 35 6.84 2.33 9.63
C VAL A 35 5.61 1.70 8.99
N VAL A 36 4.46 1.88 9.62
CA VAL A 36 3.17 1.49 9.04
C VAL A 36 2.70 2.62 8.13
N VAL A 37 2.38 2.30 6.88
CA VAL A 37 1.98 3.29 5.86
C VAL A 37 0.52 3.03 5.43
N PRO A 38 -0.45 3.76 5.97
CA PRO A 38 -1.83 3.73 5.53
C PRO A 38 -1.98 4.33 4.11
N PHE A 39 -2.74 3.66 3.25
CA PHE A 39 -3.07 4.13 1.89
C PHE A 39 -4.44 3.59 1.45
N SER A 40 -5.00 4.17 0.39
CA SER A 40 -6.14 3.60 -0.32
C SER A 40 -5.84 3.58 -1.81
N HIS A 41 -6.01 2.43 -2.45
CA HIS A 41 -5.94 2.33 -3.91
C HIS A 41 -7.31 2.64 -4.49
N CYS A 42 -7.38 3.67 -5.33
CA CYS A 42 -8.65 4.16 -5.86
C CYS A 42 -8.57 4.19 -7.39
N ASP A 43 -8.98 3.09 -8.03
CA ASP A 43 -8.97 2.98 -9.49
C ASP A 43 -9.83 4.07 -10.15
N PRO A 44 -9.27 4.91 -11.03
CA PRO A 44 -10.03 5.90 -11.80
C PRO A 44 -10.80 5.25 -12.96
N GLY A 45 -11.64 4.28 -12.64
CA GLY A 45 -12.37 3.44 -13.59
C GLY A 45 -11.80 2.01 -13.64
N TRP A 46 -12.66 1.03 -13.37
CA TRP A 46 -12.36 -0.41 -13.45
C TRP A 46 -13.65 -1.22 -13.55
N LEU A 47 -14.25 -1.58 -12.42
CA LEU A 47 -15.57 -2.23 -12.36
C LEU A 47 -16.72 -1.23 -12.44
N PHE A 48 -16.47 0.00 -11.99
CA PHE A 48 -17.38 1.15 -12.08
C PHE A 48 -16.71 2.25 -12.89
N THR A 49 -17.50 3.22 -13.35
CA THR A 49 -16.93 4.43 -13.97
C THR A 49 -16.21 5.28 -12.94
N PHE A 50 -15.39 6.21 -13.42
CA PHE A 50 -14.70 7.19 -12.59
C PHE A 50 -15.68 7.97 -11.69
N GLU A 51 -16.78 8.47 -12.24
CA GLU A 51 -17.77 9.26 -11.50
C GLU A 51 -18.54 8.42 -10.46
N GLU A 52 -18.83 7.16 -10.78
CA GLU A 52 -19.46 6.23 -9.84
C GLU A 52 -18.54 5.94 -8.65
N TYR A 53 -17.25 5.69 -8.92
CA TYR A 53 -16.26 5.56 -7.84
C TYR A 53 -16.14 6.83 -7.01
N TYR A 54 -16.09 8.00 -7.65
CA TYR A 54 -16.00 9.27 -6.94
C TYR A 54 -17.17 9.46 -5.98
N LYS A 55 -18.40 9.39 -6.50
CA LYS A 55 -19.63 9.66 -5.75
C LYS A 55 -19.96 8.65 -4.67
N HIS A 56 -19.53 7.40 -4.82
CA HIS A 56 -19.94 6.32 -3.91
C HIS A 56 -18.81 5.85 -2.99
N LYS A 57 -17.56 6.27 -3.23
CA LYS A 57 -16.40 5.79 -2.46
C LYS A 57 -15.36 6.87 -2.23
N THR A 58 -14.80 7.43 -3.30
CA THR A 58 -13.56 8.22 -3.19
C THR A 58 -13.78 9.54 -2.45
N GLU A 59 -14.91 10.21 -2.67
CA GLU A 59 -15.25 11.45 -1.95
C GLU A 59 -15.32 11.21 -0.43
N ASP A 60 -15.98 10.14 0.00
CA ASP A 60 -16.08 9.76 1.42
C ASP A 60 -14.70 9.41 2.02
N ILE A 61 -13.86 8.68 1.28
CA ILE A 61 -12.50 8.34 1.72
C ILE A 61 -11.69 9.62 1.97
N LEU A 62 -11.70 10.55 1.02
CA LEU A 62 -10.93 11.80 1.11
C LEU A 62 -11.46 12.71 2.22
N ASN A 63 -12.78 12.84 2.36
CA ASN A 63 -13.40 13.63 3.43
C ASN A 63 -13.06 13.07 4.82
N ASN A 64 -13.17 11.75 5.00
CA ASN A 64 -12.82 11.10 6.25
C ASN A 64 -11.32 11.21 6.54
N ALA A 65 -10.46 11.03 5.53
CA ALA A 65 -9.02 11.20 5.69
C ALA A 65 -8.69 12.62 6.16
N LYS A 66 -9.28 13.64 5.56
CA LYS A 66 -9.10 15.05 5.95
C LYS A 66 -9.50 15.29 7.41
N GLU A 67 -10.68 14.82 7.83
CA GLU A 67 -11.17 15.00 9.21
C GLU A 67 -10.30 14.23 10.22
N PHE A 68 -10.01 12.96 9.94
CA PHE A 68 -9.26 12.09 10.84
C PHE A 68 -7.81 12.58 11.00
N LEU A 69 -7.13 12.91 9.90
CA LEU A 69 -5.77 13.43 9.95
C LEU A 69 -5.71 14.81 10.62
N GLY A 70 -6.74 15.64 10.45
CA GLY A 70 -6.83 16.94 11.12
C GLY A 70 -6.95 16.86 12.65
N SER A 71 -7.41 15.73 13.18
CA SER A 71 -7.53 15.47 14.62
C SER A 71 -6.44 14.56 15.20
N HIS A 72 -5.69 13.85 14.34
CA HIS A 72 -4.67 12.88 14.76
C HIS A 72 -3.29 13.24 14.18
N ASN A 73 -2.56 14.14 14.85
CA ASN A 73 -1.28 14.70 14.37
C ASN A 73 -0.17 13.69 14.12
N GLU A 74 -0.20 12.51 14.75
CA GLU A 74 0.78 11.44 14.52
C GLU A 74 0.41 10.54 13.34
N MET A 75 -0.83 10.59 12.86
CA MET A 75 -1.31 9.76 11.76
C MET A 75 -0.77 10.27 10.42
N ARG A 76 -0.54 9.33 9.49
CA ARG A 76 -0.10 9.58 8.12
C ARG A 76 -0.98 8.80 7.15
N PHE A 77 -1.10 9.30 5.93
CA PHE A 77 -1.82 8.65 4.85
C PHE A 77 -1.21 9.05 3.51
N VAL A 78 -1.05 8.08 2.60
CA VAL A 78 -0.55 8.33 1.25
C VAL A 78 -1.70 8.25 0.25
N TRP A 79 -1.73 9.21 -0.68
CA TRP A 79 -2.66 9.29 -1.79
C TRP A 79 -1.90 9.34 -3.11
N SER A 80 -2.40 8.67 -4.15
CA SER A 80 -1.72 8.61 -5.46
C SER A 80 -2.55 9.24 -6.58
N GLU A 81 -3.86 9.01 -6.60
CA GLU A 81 -4.71 9.27 -7.76
C GLU A 81 -5.21 10.73 -7.78
N MET A 82 -4.36 11.63 -8.29
CA MET A 82 -4.64 13.08 -8.38
C MET A 82 -5.94 13.41 -9.13
N SER A 83 -6.33 12.60 -10.10
CA SER A 83 -7.57 12.78 -10.86
C SER A 83 -8.81 12.90 -9.96
N PHE A 84 -8.84 12.19 -8.83
CA PHE A 84 -9.92 12.30 -7.85
C PHE A 84 -9.73 13.45 -6.86
N LEU A 85 -8.48 13.85 -6.58
CA LEU A 85 -8.16 14.91 -5.60
C LEU A 85 -8.37 16.31 -6.18
N GLU A 86 -8.36 16.45 -7.51
CA GLU A 86 -8.58 17.71 -8.23
C GLU A 86 -10.07 18.09 -8.38
N LEU A 87 -11.00 17.21 -8.00
CA LEU A 87 -12.45 17.43 -8.05
C LEU A 87 -12.97 18.18 -6.82
#